data_AF-A0A7C3BHQ4-F1
#
_entry.id   AF-A0A7C3BHQ4-F1
#
_cell.length_a   1.000
_cell.length_b   1.000
_cell.length_c   1.000
_cell.angle_alpha   90.00
_cell.angle_beta   90.00
_cell.angle_gamma   90.00
#
_symmetry.space_group_name_H-M   'P 1'
#
loop_
_entity.id
_entity.type
_entity.pdbx_description
1 polymer ?
#
loop_
_entity_poly.entity_id
_entity_poly.type
_entity_poly.pdbx_seq_one_letter_code
_entity_poly.pdbx_strand_id
1 'polypeptide(L)'
;MMTDEELREKLEEVSVGIARLSSLERPLTKEEEKYRARLLRRKHVLDKIKEAKEKNRKDDELYNSTVYEWLVPWGEEHPILMAILMHFMRIRWGSSLTPIAIRESGKWKGEKR
;
A
#
# COMPACT_ATOMS: atom_id res chain seq x y z
N MET A 1 10.22 7.92 6.77
CA MET A 1 8.75 8.04 6.75
C MET A 1 8.42 9.12 5.74
N MET A 2 7.46 8.85 4.86
CA MET A 2 7.05 9.79 3.82
C MET A 2 6.40 11.04 4.44
N THR A 3 6.74 12.23 3.96
CA THR A 3 6.12 13.47 4.44
C THR A 3 4.67 13.60 3.96
N ASP A 4 3.89 14.50 4.56
CA ASP A 4 2.50 14.73 4.10
C ASP A 4 2.44 15.36 2.70
N GLU A 5 3.43 16.19 2.38
CA GLU A 5 3.58 16.81 1.06
C GLU A 5 3.91 15.77 -0.01
N GLU A 6 4.90 14.90 0.26
CA GLU A 6 5.26 13.78 -0.63
C GLU A 6 4.08 12.83 -0.83
N LEU A 7 3.34 12.50 0.23
CA LEU A 7 2.18 11.62 0.14
C LEU A 7 1.09 12.24 -0.75
N ARG A 8 0.83 13.53 -0.59
CA ARG A 8 -0.17 14.25 -1.39
C ARG A 8 0.24 14.33 -2.85
N GLU A 9 1.49 14.69 -3.13
CA GLU A 9 2.03 14.77 -4.48
C GLU A 9 1.94 13.41 -5.19
N LYS A 10 2.35 12.33 -4.51
CA LYS A 10 2.30 10.98 -5.09
C LYS A 10 0.88 10.48 -5.32
N LEU A 11 -0.06 10.79 -4.43
CA LEU A 11 -1.48 10.47 -4.62
C LEU A 11 -2.07 11.22 -5.81
N GLU A 12 -1.70 12.49 -5.99
CA GLU A 12 -2.13 13.31 -7.12
C GLU A 12 -1.55 12.79 -8.44
N GLU A 13 -0.24 12.54 -8.49
CA GLU A 13 0.47 11.97 -9.64
C GLU A 13 -0.22 10.68 -10.13
N VAL A 14 -0.48 9.75 -9.21
CA VAL A 14 -1.13 8.47 -9.52
C VAL A 14 -2.58 8.67 -9.95
N SER A 15 -3.32 9.58 -9.31
CA SER A 15 -4.71 9.86 -9.65
C SER A 15 -4.85 10.49 -11.03
N VAL A 16 -3.97 11.43 -11.38
CA VAL A 16 -3.89 12.04 -12.72
C VAL A 16 -3.55 10.98 -13.77
N GLY A 17 -2.59 10.10 -13.48
CA GLY A 17 -2.25 8.98 -14.38
C GLY A 17 -3.43 8.05 -14.66
N ILE A 18 -4.21 7.71 -13.62
CA ILE A 18 -5.41 6.87 -13.76
C ILE A 18 -6.50 7.61 -14.53
N ALA A 19 -6.72 8.89 -14.24
CA ALA A 19 -7.71 9.72 -14.92
C ALA A 19 -7.40 9.83 -16.42
N ARG A 20 -6.13 10.07 -16.78
CA ARG A 20 -5.67 10.14 -18.18
C ARG A 20 -5.91 8.86 -18.95
N LEU A 21 -5.71 7.70 -18.31
CA LEU A 21 -5.99 6.40 -18.93
C LEU A 21 -7.50 6.11 -19.03
N SER A 22 -8.30 6.67 -18.12
CA SER A 22 -9.75 6.48 -18.09
C SER A 22 -10.50 7.43 -19.03
N SER A 23 -9.89 8.58 -19.37
CA SER A 23 -10.44 9.57 -20.30
C SER A 23 -10.20 9.23 -21.77
N LEU A 24 -9.53 8.11 -22.07
CA LEU A 24 -9.35 7.67 -23.45
C LEU A 24 -10.67 7.15 -24.00
N GLU A 25 -11.13 7.73 -25.10
CA GLU A 25 -12.35 7.27 -25.81
C GLU A 25 -12.16 5.91 -26.51
N ARG A 26 -10.91 5.43 -26.59
CA ARG A 26 -10.54 4.14 -27.19
C ARG A 26 -10.27 3.07 -26.12
N PRO A 27 -10.42 1.78 -26.45
CA PRO A 27 -9.97 0.71 -25.56
C PRO A 27 -8.46 0.81 -25.30
N LEU A 28 -8.07 0.47 -24.07
CA LEU A 28 -6.68 0.45 -23.62
C LEU A 28 -5.92 -0.67 -24.34
N THR A 29 -4.69 -0.37 -24.75
CA THR A 29 -3.75 -1.41 -25.21
C THR A 29 -3.26 -2.23 -24.02
N LYS A 30 -2.74 -3.44 -24.27
CA LYS A 30 -2.21 -4.32 -23.20
C LYS A 30 -1.14 -3.66 -22.33
N GLU A 31 -0.36 -2.74 -22.89
CA GLU A 31 0.67 -1.99 -22.16
C GLU A 31 0.06 -0.91 -21.26
N GLU A 32 -0.96 -0.21 -21.76
CA GLU A 32 -1.71 0.79 -21.00
C GLU A 32 -2.54 0.14 -19.88
N GLU A 33 -3.10 -1.05 -20.10
CA GLU A 33 -3.76 -1.85 -19.06
C GLU A 33 -2.78 -2.26 -17.95
N LYS A 34 -1.59 -2.74 -18.33
CA LYS A 34 -0.53 -3.04 -17.36
C LYS A 34 -0.12 -1.80 -16.58
N TYR A 35 0.01 -0.66 -17.25
CA TYR A 35 0.31 0.62 -16.60
C TYR A 35 -0.81 1.07 -15.65
N ARG A 36 -2.07 0.94 -16.05
CA ARG A 36 -3.24 1.19 -15.19
C ARG A 36 -3.23 0.31 -13.95
N ALA A 37 -2.97 -0.99 -14.11
CA ALA A 37 -2.88 -1.93 -12.99
C ALA A 37 -1.74 -1.57 -12.02
N ARG A 38 -0.61 -1.07 -12.53
CA ARG A 38 0.49 -0.55 -11.70
C ARG A 38 0.07 0.68 -10.91
N LEU A 39 -0.54 1.67 -11.57
CA LEU A 39 -1.04 2.88 -10.91
C LEU A 39 -2.07 2.56 -9.82
N LEU A 40 -2.99 1.62 -10.08
CA LEU A 40 -3.97 1.19 -9.08
C LEU A 40 -3.31 0.55 -7.84
N ARG A 41 -2.27 -0.27 -8.03
CA ARG A 41 -1.51 -0.83 -6.90
C ARG A 41 -0.77 0.25 -6.12
N ARG A 42 -0.12 1.19 -6.81
CA ARG A 42 0.55 2.34 -6.16
C ARG A 42 -0.45 3.15 -5.34
N LYS A 43 -1.62 3.46 -5.89
CA LYS A 43 -2.70 4.17 -5.19
C LYS A 43 -3.11 3.44 -3.92
N HIS A 44 -3.32 2.12 -4.01
CA HIS A 44 -3.73 1.32 -2.85
C HIS A 44 -2.73 1.40 -1.69
N VAL A 45 -1.42 1.34 -1.99
CA VAL A 45 -0.39 1.45 -0.94
C VAL A 45 -0.34 2.86 -0.35
N LEU A 46 -0.42 3.90 -1.17
CA LEU A 46 -0.47 5.28 -0.69
C LEU A 46 -1.71 5.54 0.19
N ASP A 47 -2.87 5.00 -0.18
CA ASP A 47 -4.09 5.07 0.63
C ASP A 47 -3.90 4.39 1.99
N LYS A 48 -3.11 3.30 2.06
CA LYS A 48 -2.76 2.63 3.33
C LYS A 48 -1.81 3.44 4.19
N ILE A 49 -0.86 4.16 3.59
CA ILE A 49 0.00 5.11 4.32
C ILE A 49 -0.87 6.23 4.90
N LYS A 50 -1.79 6.78 4.11
CA LYS A 50 -2.74 7.80 4.56
C LYS A 50 -3.59 7.31 5.73
N GLU A 51 -4.19 6.12 5.60
CA GLU A 51 -4.99 5.51 6.66
C GLU A 51 -4.17 5.28 7.95
N ALA A 52 -2.91 4.86 7.83
CA ALA A 52 -2.01 4.68 8.97
C ALA A 52 -1.69 6.01 9.67
N LYS A 53 -1.46 7.09 8.90
CA LYS A 53 -1.24 8.45 9.43
C LYS A 53 -2.47 8.98 10.15
N GLU A 54 -3.65 8.89 9.54
CA GLU A 54 -4.92 9.33 10.15
C GLU A 54 -5.21 8.58 11.47
N LYS A 55 -4.83 7.31 11.54
CA LYS A 55 -4.99 6.47 12.75
C LYS A 55 -3.81 6.56 13.72
N ASN A 56 -2.82 7.41 13.45
CA ASN A 56 -1.59 7.58 14.22
C ASN A 56 -0.84 6.25 14.49
N ARG A 57 -0.86 5.34 13.50
CA ARG A 57 -0.23 4.02 13.56
C ARG A 57 1.14 4.05 12.90
N LYS A 58 2.15 4.47 13.67
CA LYS A 58 3.53 4.65 13.18
C LYS A 58 4.15 3.37 12.59
N ASP A 59 3.84 2.20 13.15
CA ASP A 59 4.35 0.92 12.63
C ASP A 59 3.79 0.60 11.24
N ASP A 60 2.48 0.83 11.05
CA ASP A 60 1.80 0.62 9.77
C ASP A 60 2.25 1.67 8.75
N GLU A 61 2.50 2.91 9.17
CA GLU A 61 3.02 3.97 8.32
C GLU A 61 4.44 3.63 7.81
N LEU A 62 5.33 3.23 8.73
CA LEU A 62 6.69 2.82 8.39
C LEU A 62 6.65 1.64 7.42
N TYR A 63 5.85 0.61 7.73
CA TYR A 63 5.66 -0.55 6.87
C TYR A 63 5.23 -0.17 5.46
N ASN A 64 4.11 0.57 5.33
CA ASN A 64 3.55 0.88 4.02
C ASN A 64 4.43 1.85 3.22
N SER A 65 5.14 2.77 3.89
CA SER A 65 6.12 3.65 3.23
C SER A 65 7.31 2.88 2.66
N THR A 66 7.87 1.93 3.42
CA THR A 66 8.94 1.04 2.93
C THR A 66 8.44 0.16 1.78
N VAL A 67 7.23 -0.41 1.90
CA VAL A 67 6.63 -1.20 0.82
C VAL A 67 6.49 -0.35 -0.45
N TYR A 68 6.06 0.90 -0.34
CA TYR A 68 5.91 1.81 -1.48
C TYR A 68 7.24 2.10 -2.17
N GLU A 69 8.27 2.46 -1.39
CA GLU A 69 9.62 2.73 -1.92
C GLU A 69 10.22 1.53 -2.65
N TRP A 70 9.89 0.30 -2.25
CA TRP A 70 10.40 -0.91 -2.87
C TRP A 70 9.52 -1.38 -4.04
N LEU A 71 8.21 -1.13 -3.97
CA LEU A 71 7.24 -1.45 -5.02
C LEU A 71 7.49 -0.62 -6.28
N VAL A 72 7.80 0.68 -6.13
CA VAL A 72 7.93 1.63 -7.26
C VAL A 72 9.08 1.28 -8.22
N PRO A 73 10.30 0.93 -7.76
CA PRO A 73 11.40 0.56 -8.65
C PRO A 73 11.48 -0.95 -8.95
N TRP A 74 11.16 -1.84 -7.99
CA TRP A 74 11.49 -3.27 -8.10
C TRP A 74 10.27 -4.20 -8.24
N GLY A 75 9.15 -3.86 -7.60
CA GLY A 75 7.96 -4.69 -7.61
C GLY A 75 7.26 -4.78 -8.98
N GLU A 76 7.56 -3.83 -9.87
CA GLU A 76 6.96 -3.75 -11.21
C GLU A 76 7.68 -4.61 -12.26
N GLU A 77 9.00 -4.80 -12.13
CA GLU A 77 9.81 -5.61 -13.04
C GLU A 77 9.80 -7.10 -12.64
N HIS A 78 9.71 -7.40 -11.34
CA HIS A 78 9.80 -8.76 -10.81
C HIS A 78 8.65 -9.12 -9.85
N PRO A 79 7.45 -9.48 -10.37
CA PRO A 79 6.28 -9.76 -9.54
C PRO A 79 6.45 -10.95 -8.58
N ILE A 80 7.26 -11.94 -8.95
CA ILE A 80 7.55 -13.12 -8.11
C ILE A 80 8.41 -12.71 -6.91
N LEU A 81 9.45 -11.90 -7.14
CA LEU A 81 10.30 -11.37 -6.06
C LEU A 81 9.49 -10.47 -5.12
N MET A 82 8.56 -9.67 -5.66
CA MET A 82 7.64 -8.88 -4.83
C MET A 82 6.77 -9.76 -3.93
N ALA A 83 6.25 -10.89 -4.44
CA ALA A 83 5.48 -11.83 -3.63
C ALA A 83 6.33 -12.44 -2.50
N ILE A 84 7.58 -12.79 -2.79
CA ILE A 84 8.54 -13.29 -1.80
C ILE A 84 8.85 -12.22 -0.75
N LEU A 85 9.14 -10.99 -1.16
CA LEU A 85 9.38 -9.86 -0.26
C LEU A 85 8.17 -9.56 0.62
N MET A 86 6.96 -9.51 0.05
CA MET A 86 5.72 -9.36 0.83
C MET A 86 5.54 -10.49 1.85
N HIS A 87 5.92 -11.71 1.50
CA HIS A 87 5.90 -12.84 2.43
C HIS A 87 6.89 -12.65 3.59
N PHE A 88 8.14 -12.28 3.32
CA PHE A 88 9.14 -11.99 4.36
C PHE A 88 8.74 -10.80 5.23
N MET A 89 8.23 -9.75 4.61
CA MET A 89 7.70 -8.57 5.28
C MET A 89 6.53 -8.92 6.21
N ARG A 90 5.60 -9.76 5.75
CA ARG A 90 4.50 -10.28 6.58
C ARG A 90 5.01 -11.11 7.77
N ILE A 91 6.09 -11.87 7.62
CA ILE A 91 6.71 -12.61 8.74
C ILE A 91 7.39 -11.65 9.71
N ARG A 92 8.16 -10.68 9.19
CA ARG A 92 8.94 -9.71 9.95
C ARG A 92 8.08 -8.74 10.77
N TRP A 93 6.92 -8.37 10.23
CA TRP A 93 5.89 -7.51 10.85
C TRP A 93 4.65 -8.29 11.28
N GLY A 94 4.76 -9.62 11.41
CA GLY A 94 3.68 -10.60 11.66
C GLY A 94 2.90 -10.48 12.97
N SER A 95 2.92 -9.32 13.63
CA SER A 95 2.09 -8.97 14.79
C SER A 95 1.19 -7.75 14.56
N SER A 96 1.43 -6.91 13.53
CA SER A 96 0.54 -5.76 13.21
C SER A 96 -0.57 -6.09 12.21
N LEU A 97 -0.41 -7.18 11.44
CA LEU A 97 -1.34 -7.66 10.41
C LEU A 97 -2.39 -8.67 10.91
N THR A 98 -2.59 -8.80 12.22
CA THR A 98 -3.83 -9.44 12.66
C THR A 98 -4.98 -8.52 12.27
N PRO A 99 -6.04 -9.02 11.59
CA PRO A 99 -7.25 -8.24 11.41
C PRO A 99 -7.66 -7.72 12.78
N ILE A 100 -7.99 -6.44 12.87
CA ILE A 100 -8.29 -5.70 14.12
C ILE A 100 -9.23 -6.51 15.05
N ALA A 101 -10.17 -7.26 14.46
CA ALA A 101 -11.05 -8.19 15.17
C ALA A 101 -10.33 -9.18 16.10
N ILE A 102 -9.18 -9.74 15.68
CA ILE A 102 -8.41 -10.69 16.48
C ILE A 102 -7.62 -9.96 17.58
N ARG A 103 -7.06 -8.77 17.30
CA ARG A 103 -6.28 -8.00 18.28
C ARG A 103 -7.15 -7.38 19.38
N GLU A 104 -8.37 -6.93 19.06
CA GLU A 104 -9.33 -6.43 20.06
C GLU A 104 -9.94 -7.58 20.88
N SER A 105 -10.23 -8.72 20.27
CA SER A 105 -10.72 -9.91 21.00
C SER A 105 -9.71 -10.49 22.00
N GLY A 106 -8.41 -10.26 21.78
CA GLY A 106 -7.35 -10.67 22.71
C GLY A 106 -7.25 -9.81 23.97
N LYS A 107 -7.70 -8.54 23.94
CA LYS A 107 -7.65 -7.65 25.12
C LYS A 107 -8.74 -7.95 26.16
N TRP A 108 -9.86 -8.54 25.76
CA TRP A 108 -10.98 -8.83 26.67
C TRP A 108 -10.78 -10.06 27.58
N LYS A 109 -9.73 -10.86 27.37
CA LYS A 109 -9.45 -12.05 28.19
C LYS A 109 -8.48 -11.81 29.37
N GLY A 110 -7.98 -10.58 29.55
CA GLY A 110 -6.93 -10.27 30.52
C GLY A 110 -7.37 -9.59 31.82
N GLU A 111 -8.62 -9.17 31.96
CA GLU A 111 -9.06 -8.37 33.12
C GLU A 111 -10.06 -9.13 33.98
N LYS A 112 -9.57 -10.21 34.61
CA LYS A 112 -10.10 -10.73 35.87
C LYS A 112 -8.95 -11.23 36.72
N ARG A 113 -8.39 -10.33 37.54
CA ARG A 113 -7.95 -10.62 38.91
C ARG A 113 -7.68 -9.32 39.64
#